data_AF-A0AA37IJ84-F1
#
_entry.id   AF-A0AA37IJ84-F1
#
_cell.length_a   1.000
_cell.length_b   1.000
_cell.length_c   1.000
_cell.angle_alpha   90.00
_cell.angle_beta   90.00
_cell.angle_gamma   90.00
#
_symmetry.space_group_name_H-M   'P 1'
#
loop_
_entity.id
_entity.type
_entity.pdbx_description
1 polymer ?
#
loop_
_entity_poly.entity_id
_entity_poly.type
_entity_poly.pdbx_seq_one_letter_code
_entity_poly.pdbx_strand_id
1 'polypeptide(L)'
;MAVTDIEAPDEDPKRTAARGNESAAQSGLRPLNRLTNDSRLARINGDTLAKTELPYYSLFAREFLRADFNFAAAKMTVARGGKLIAIESEFRTAEAFVKKALAWAGKFPGRRAPTPPEMVTLEIKHAMSGRLVRLLTMYDQLFLKTMEALMLRTMTAQVRQSALEAAEARINQIPFLCMPDNDRFAPEGVLLPDSGRSH
;
A
#
# COMPACT_ATOMS: atom_id res chain seq x y z
N MET A 1 -0.52 -63.51 18.42
CA MET A 1 -0.57 -62.59 19.58
C MET A 1 -0.09 -61.24 19.11
N ALA A 2 -0.83 -60.18 19.48
CA ALA A 2 -0.48 -58.76 19.34
C ALA A 2 0.88 -58.45 20.03
N VAL A 3 1.59 -57.34 19.82
CA VAL A 3 1.21 -55.92 19.97
C VAL A 3 2.29 -55.07 19.29
N THR A 4 1.90 -53.99 18.61
CA THR A 4 2.74 -52.86 18.17
C THR A 4 3.10 -51.96 19.36
N ASP A 5 4.34 -51.45 19.47
CA ASP A 5 4.51 -50.09 19.98
C ASP A 5 5.80 -49.38 19.52
N ILE A 6 5.63 -48.06 19.49
CA ILE A 6 6.39 -46.96 18.90
C ILE A 6 7.45 -46.41 19.88
N GLU A 7 8.63 -45.98 19.40
CA GLU A 7 9.25 -44.71 19.87
C GLU A 7 10.38 -44.20 18.96
N ALA A 8 10.49 -42.86 18.89
CA ALA A 8 11.19 -42.04 17.90
C ALA A 8 12.69 -41.79 18.23
N PRO A 9 13.52 -41.32 17.28
CA PRO A 9 14.85 -40.82 17.58
C PRO A 9 14.94 -39.28 17.61
N ASP A 10 15.82 -38.85 18.51
CA ASP A 10 16.14 -37.52 19.05
C ASP A 10 16.47 -36.37 18.07
N GLU A 11 16.25 -35.15 18.59
CA GLU A 11 16.59 -33.85 18.04
C GLU A 11 18.11 -33.55 17.95
N ASP A 12 18.40 -32.77 16.89
CA ASP A 12 19.43 -31.73 16.69
C ASP A 12 20.93 -32.06 16.71
N PRO A 13 21.66 -31.47 15.73
CA PRO A 13 22.71 -30.55 16.16
C PRO A 13 22.89 -29.27 15.32
N LYS A 14 23.15 -28.20 16.08
CA LYS A 14 24.16 -27.14 15.85
C LYS A 14 24.11 -26.30 14.56
N ARG A 15 23.54 -25.11 14.75
CA ARG A 15 23.89 -23.82 14.15
C ARG A 15 25.39 -23.67 13.86
N THR A 16 25.75 -23.43 12.60
CA THR A 16 27.05 -22.84 12.21
C THR A 16 26.83 -21.72 11.19
N ALA A 17 27.49 -20.58 11.42
CA ALA A 17 27.29 -19.32 10.72
C ALA A 17 28.04 -19.22 9.38
N ALA A 18 27.43 -18.44 8.47
CA ALA A 18 27.99 -17.57 7.44
C ALA A 18 29.17 -18.04 6.57
N ARG A 19 28.94 -18.12 5.25
CA ARG A 19 29.95 -17.82 4.22
C ARG A 19 29.35 -16.91 3.14
N GLY A 20 30.07 -15.82 2.86
CA GLY A 20 29.67 -14.73 1.99
C GLY A 20 29.83 -14.99 0.50
N ASN A 21 29.21 -14.08 -0.25
CA ASN A 21 29.14 -13.96 -1.70
C ASN A 21 30.50 -13.90 -2.41
N GLU A 22 30.67 -14.68 -3.47
CA GLU A 22 31.52 -14.32 -4.61
C GLU A 22 30.90 -14.84 -5.92
N SER A 23 30.34 -13.92 -6.72
CA SER A 23 30.30 -13.97 -8.19
C SER A 23 29.60 -12.70 -8.70
N ALA A 24 30.34 -11.61 -8.72
CA ALA A 24 29.97 -10.38 -9.42
C ALA A 24 30.78 -10.31 -10.72
N ALA A 25 30.11 -10.46 -11.86
CA ALA A 25 30.66 -10.01 -13.13
C ALA A 25 29.54 -9.50 -14.06
N GLN A 26 29.65 -8.20 -14.36
CA GLN A 26 29.22 -7.53 -15.60
C GLN A 26 27.74 -7.20 -15.80
N SER A 27 27.28 -6.14 -15.13
CA SER A 27 26.56 -5.03 -15.79
C SER A 27 26.60 -3.78 -14.91
N GLY A 28 27.02 -2.65 -15.48
CA GLY A 28 27.46 -1.42 -14.80
C GLY A 28 26.36 -0.57 -14.16
N LEU A 29 25.28 -1.16 -13.68
CA LEU A 29 24.31 -0.51 -12.80
C LEU A 29 24.14 -1.44 -11.59
N ARG A 30 24.58 -1.01 -10.40
CA ARG A 30 24.16 -1.70 -9.17
C ARG A 30 22.64 -1.70 -9.20
N PRO A 31 21.98 -2.86 -9.12
CA PRO A 31 20.56 -2.89 -8.83
C PRO A 31 20.39 -2.03 -7.57
N LEU A 32 19.52 -1.02 -7.64
CA LEU A 32 19.02 -0.38 -6.43
C LEU A 32 18.34 -1.49 -5.66
N ASN A 33 19.09 -2.15 -4.77
CA ASN A 33 18.56 -2.88 -3.64
C ASN A 33 17.81 -1.83 -2.84
N ARG A 34 16.58 -1.53 -3.28
CA ARG A 34 15.56 -0.88 -2.47
C ARG A 34 15.48 -1.79 -1.27
N LEU A 35 16.13 -1.37 -0.19
CA LEU A 35 16.20 -2.09 1.07
C LEU A 35 14.80 -2.64 1.31
N THR A 36 14.63 -3.95 1.18
CA THR A 36 13.35 -4.61 1.40
C THR A 36 12.94 -4.23 2.82
N ASN A 37 11.86 -3.46 2.88
CA ASN A 37 11.59 -2.42 3.87
C ASN A 37 11.27 -2.99 5.27
N ASP A 38 11.25 -4.31 5.41
CA ASP A 38 10.85 -5.01 6.63
C ASP A 38 11.80 -4.72 7.80
N SER A 39 13.11 -4.66 7.55
CA SER A 39 14.10 -4.40 8.60
C SER A 39 14.09 -2.96 9.12
N ARG A 40 13.69 -1.97 8.30
CA ARG A 40 13.52 -0.58 8.76
C ARG A 40 12.23 -0.42 9.54
N LEU A 41 11.15 -1.01 9.05
CA LEU A 41 9.83 -0.95 9.69
C LEU A 41 9.80 -1.68 11.04
N ALA A 42 10.53 -2.79 11.20
CA ALA A 42 10.62 -3.52 12.48
C ALA A 42 11.34 -2.72 13.59
N ARG A 43 12.25 -1.81 13.22
CA ARG A 43 12.99 -0.97 14.19
C ARG A 43 12.21 0.24 14.68
N ILE A 44 11.17 0.67 13.95
CA ILE A 44 10.49 1.94 14.23
C ILE A 44 9.44 1.79 15.33
N ASN A 45 8.70 0.68 15.40
CA ASN A 45 7.75 0.37 16.49
C ASN A 45 7.61 -1.16 16.65
N GLY A 46 8.17 -1.74 17.71
CA GLY A 46 8.05 -3.18 18.01
C GLY A 46 6.69 -3.61 18.57
N ASP A 47 5.98 -2.69 19.24
CA ASP A 47 4.81 -3.04 20.08
C ASP A 47 3.45 -2.95 19.36
N THR A 48 3.42 -2.57 18.07
CA THR A 48 2.16 -2.36 17.32
C THR A 48 2.13 -3.19 16.03
N LEU A 49 2.41 -4.49 16.15
CA LEU A 49 2.37 -5.43 15.03
C LEU A 49 0.97 -6.04 14.89
N ALA A 50 0.10 -5.35 14.15
CA ALA A 50 -1.15 -5.96 13.67
C ALA A 50 -0.91 -6.50 12.24
N LYS A 51 -0.82 -7.84 12.12
CA LYS A 51 -0.92 -8.51 10.82
C LYS A 51 -2.39 -8.73 10.50
N THR A 52 -2.83 -8.23 9.35
CA THR A 52 -4.23 -8.34 8.91
C THR A 52 -4.26 -8.86 7.48
N GLU A 53 -5.14 -9.82 7.22
CA GLU A 53 -5.43 -10.28 5.87
C GLU A 53 -6.68 -9.58 5.35
N LEU A 54 -6.57 -8.94 4.18
CA LEU A 54 -7.66 -8.19 3.59
C LEU A 54 -7.90 -8.64 2.14
N PRO A 55 -9.18 -8.80 1.73
CA PRO A 55 -9.53 -9.09 0.35
C PRO A 55 -9.46 -7.80 -0.50
N TYR A 56 -8.82 -7.89 -1.66
CA TYR A 56 -8.80 -6.83 -2.67
C TYR A 56 -9.19 -7.37 -4.05
N TYR A 57 -10.04 -6.64 -4.77
CA TYR A 57 -10.58 -7.04 -6.09
C TYR A 57 -9.93 -6.28 -7.25
N SER A 58 -9.58 -5.02 -7.05
CA SER A 58 -8.97 -4.17 -8.07
C SER A 58 -7.50 -4.53 -8.29
N LEU A 59 -7.04 -4.42 -9.54
CA LEU A 59 -5.61 -4.56 -9.84
C LEU A 59 -4.80 -3.42 -9.19
N PHE A 60 -5.30 -2.19 -9.30
CA PHE A 60 -4.66 -1.01 -8.72
C PHE A 60 -4.36 -1.17 -7.23
N ALA A 61 -5.34 -1.56 -6.40
CA ALA A 61 -5.09 -1.70 -4.97
C ALA A 61 -4.04 -2.77 -4.67
N ARG A 62 -4.07 -3.90 -5.39
CA ARG A 62 -3.09 -4.99 -5.22
C ARG A 62 -1.69 -4.55 -5.61
N GLU A 63 -1.55 -3.86 -6.74
CA GLU A 63 -0.25 -3.35 -7.19
C GLU A 63 0.28 -2.27 -6.25
N PHE A 64 -0.57 -1.35 -5.80
CA PHE A 64 -0.22 -0.32 -4.84
C PHE A 64 0.28 -0.94 -3.52
N LEU A 65 -0.40 -1.97 -3.01
CA LEU A 65 0.00 -2.67 -1.79
C LEU A 65 1.37 -3.36 -1.93
N ARG A 66 1.67 -3.92 -3.10
CA ARG A 66 2.94 -4.59 -3.37
C ARG A 66 4.09 -3.61 -3.63
N ALA A 67 3.82 -2.53 -4.35
CA ALA A 67 4.85 -1.61 -4.84
C ALA A 67 5.12 -0.44 -3.88
N ASP A 68 4.07 0.21 -3.40
CA ASP A 68 4.17 1.54 -2.79
C ASP A 68 3.80 1.57 -1.30
N PHE A 69 2.94 0.67 -0.83
CA PHE A 69 2.42 0.71 0.53
C PHE A 69 3.52 0.69 1.59
N ASN A 70 4.46 -0.27 1.51
CA ASN A 70 5.54 -0.37 2.48
C ASN A 70 6.46 0.86 2.46
N PHE A 71 6.69 1.45 1.28
CA PHE A 71 7.46 2.68 1.14
C PHE A 71 6.73 3.87 1.78
N ALA A 72 5.46 4.08 1.43
CA ALA A 72 4.65 5.17 1.96
C ALA A 72 4.49 5.04 3.48
N ALA A 73 4.18 3.84 3.98
CA ALA A 73 4.09 3.56 5.42
C ALA A 73 5.37 3.95 6.15
N ALA A 74 6.53 3.45 5.68
CA ALA A 74 7.81 3.79 6.28
C ALA A 74 8.06 5.30 6.29
N LYS A 75 7.81 6.01 5.17
CA LYS A 75 8.03 7.45 5.07
C LYS A 75 7.06 8.27 5.93
N MET A 76 5.82 7.81 6.07
CA MET A 76 4.83 8.47 6.93
C MET A 76 5.18 8.35 8.42
N THR A 77 5.82 7.27 8.88
CA THR A 77 6.23 7.15 10.30
C THR A 77 7.27 8.20 10.72
N VAL A 78 8.12 8.62 9.79
CA VAL A 78 9.20 9.58 10.03
C VAL A 78 8.87 10.99 9.53
N ALA A 79 7.67 11.21 8.99
CA ALA A 79 7.22 12.52 8.54
C ALA A 79 7.10 13.47 9.74
N ARG A 80 7.50 14.74 9.53
CA ARG A 80 7.50 15.81 10.55
C ARG A 80 7.17 17.14 9.86
N GLY A 81 6.69 18.10 10.66
CA GLY A 81 6.49 19.49 10.22
C GLY A 81 5.59 19.60 8.98
N GLY A 82 6.00 20.42 8.02
CA GLY A 82 5.27 20.67 6.78
C GLY A 82 4.88 19.41 6.00
N LYS A 83 5.78 18.41 5.92
CA LYS A 83 5.49 17.16 5.22
C LYS A 83 4.29 16.42 5.81
N LEU A 84 4.21 16.36 7.14
CA LEU A 84 3.09 15.70 7.81
C LEU A 84 1.77 16.41 7.49
N ILE A 85 1.76 17.75 7.51
CA ILE A 85 0.60 18.57 7.16
C ILE A 85 0.18 18.34 5.70
N ALA A 86 1.13 18.30 4.77
CA ALA A 86 0.89 18.04 3.36
C ALA A 86 0.21 16.68 3.16
N ILE A 87 0.77 15.63 3.77
CA ILE A 87 0.25 14.26 3.69
C ILE A 87 -1.15 14.20 4.30
N GLU A 88 -1.36 14.75 5.49
CA GLU A 88 -2.67 14.75 6.15
C GLU A 88 -3.74 15.48 5.34
N SER A 89 -3.38 16.60 4.72
CA SER A 89 -4.26 17.37 3.84
C SER A 89 -4.66 16.56 2.61
N GLU A 90 -3.69 15.88 1.97
CA GLU A 90 -3.99 15.01 0.82
C GLU A 90 -4.87 13.83 1.23
N PHE A 91 -4.63 13.21 2.39
CA PHE A 91 -5.52 12.16 2.90
C PHE A 91 -6.95 12.65 3.08
N ARG A 92 -7.15 13.85 3.67
CA ARG A 92 -8.52 14.41 3.83
C ARG A 92 -9.19 14.61 2.48
N THR A 93 -8.44 15.11 1.50
CA THR A 93 -8.91 15.35 0.14
C THR A 93 -9.27 14.05 -0.58
N ALA A 94 -8.37 13.07 -0.56
CA ALA A 94 -8.57 11.76 -1.17
C ALA A 94 -9.73 10.99 -0.52
N GLU A 95 -9.82 10.97 0.82
CA GLU A 95 -10.93 10.32 1.52
C GLU A 95 -12.28 10.99 1.20
N ALA A 96 -12.34 12.31 1.20
CA ALA A 96 -13.56 13.04 0.83
C ALA A 96 -13.98 12.75 -0.61
N PHE A 97 -13.02 12.72 -1.52
CA PHE A 97 -13.24 12.39 -2.93
C PHE A 97 -13.78 10.97 -3.10
N VAL A 98 -13.07 9.96 -2.57
CA VAL A 98 -13.47 8.55 -2.71
C VAL A 98 -14.82 8.30 -2.03
N LYS A 99 -15.09 8.92 -0.87
CA LYS A 99 -16.40 8.84 -0.21
C LYS A 99 -17.52 9.40 -1.09
N LYS A 100 -17.30 10.54 -1.74
CA LYS A 100 -18.25 11.15 -2.68
C LYS A 100 -18.45 10.27 -3.91
N ALA A 101 -17.37 9.73 -4.47
CA ALA A 101 -17.42 8.82 -5.61
C ALA A 101 -18.17 7.52 -5.26
N LEU A 102 -17.95 6.96 -4.08
CA LEU A 102 -18.65 5.77 -3.61
C LEU A 102 -20.15 6.04 -3.41
N ALA A 103 -20.51 7.19 -2.85
CA ALA A 103 -21.91 7.61 -2.73
C ALA A 103 -22.57 7.83 -4.09
N TRP A 104 -21.83 8.34 -5.08
CA TRP A 104 -22.30 8.45 -6.46
C TRP A 104 -22.50 7.07 -7.11
N ALA A 105 -21.54 6.15 -6.98
CA ALA A 105 -21.63 4.80 -7.51
C ALA A 105 -22.77 4.00 -6.86
N GLY A 106 -23.07 4.27 -5.58
CA GLY A 106 -24.18 3.66 -4.85
C GLY A 106 -25.59 4.07 -5.33
N LYS A 107 -25.72 5.07 -6.20
CA LYS A 107 -27.01 5.46 -6.80
C LYS A 107 -27.45 4.52 -7.91
N PHE A 108 -26.53 3.74 -8.48
CA PHE A 108 -26.83 2.80 -9.54
C PHE A 108 -27.28 1.46 -8.94
N PRO A 109 -28.24 0.77 -9.57
CA PRO A 109 -28.57 -0.59 -9.16
C PRO A 109 -27.34 -1.46 -9.32
N GLY A 110 -27.11 -2.35 -8.34
CA GLY A 110 -25.97 -3.24 -8.33
C GLY A 110 -26.36 -4.60 -7.81
N ARG A 111 -25.86 -5.65 -8.46
CA ARG A 111 -25.89 -7.02 -7.94
C ARG A 111 -24.44 -7.48 -7.80
N ARG A 112 -24.09 -8.06 -6.65
CA ARG A 112 -22.73 -8.53 -6.39
C ARG A 112 -22.21 -9.38 -7.56
N ALA A 113 -21.16 -8.89 -8.21
CA ALA A 113 -20.43 -9.65 -9.19
C ALA A 113 -19.65 -10.77 -8.47
N PRO A 114 -19.68 -12.03 -8.95
CA PRO A 114 -18.87 -13.11 -8.40
C PRO A 114 -17.42 -12.96 -8.88
N THR A 115 -16.76 -11.88 -8.47
CA THR A 115 -15.31 -11.72 -8.67
C THR A 115 -14.62 -12.29 -7.44
N PRO A 116 -13.68 -13.24 -7.57
CA PRO A 116 -12.90 -13.69 -6.42
C PRO A 116 -11.92 -12.58 -5.99
N PRO A 117 -11.79 -12.28 -4.69
CA PRO A 117 -10.76 -11.37 -4.21
C PRO A 117 -9.40 -12.08 -4.16
N GLU A 118 -8.33 -11.30 -4.21
CA GLU A 118 -7.02 -11.73 -3.75
C GLU A 118 -6.85 -11.35 -2.27
N MET A 119 -6.40 -12.29 -1.45
CA MET A 119 -6.07 -12.03 -0.05
C MET A 119 -4.66 -11.45 0.04
N VAL A 120 -4.53 -10.28 0.66
CA VAL A 120 -3.24 -9.63 0.87
C VAL A 120 -3.00 -9.49 2.37
N THR A 121 -1.90 -10.06 2.85
CA THR A 121 -1.44 -9.91 4.24
C THR A 121 -0.67 -8.61 4.38
N LEU A 122 -1.11 -7.74 5.28
CA LEU A 122 -0.51 -6.44 5.55
C LEU A 122 -0.09 -6.32 7.00
N GLU A 123 1.04 -5.63 7.22
CA GLU A 123 1.56 -5.31 8.54
C GLU A 123 1.33 -3.82 8.83
N ILE A 124 0.37 -3.53 9.71
CA ILE A 124 -0.06 -2.16 9.99
C ILE A 124 0.62 -1.69 11.29
N LYS A 125 1.60 -0.79 11.16
CA LYS A 125 2.48 -0.37 12.27
C LYS A 125 2.16 1.01 12.86
N HIS A 126 1.37 1.82 12.15
CA HIS A 126 1.08 3.19 12.56
C HIS A 126 -0.27 3.68 12.02
N ALA A 127 -0.87 4.67 12.69
CA ALA A 127 -2.21 5.17 12.37
C ALA A 127 -2.38 5.59 10.90
N MET A 128 -1.36 6.25 10.31
CA MET A 128 -1.42 6.67 8.91
C MET A 128 -1.36 5.50 7.91
N SER A 129 -0.67 4.39 8.23
CA SER A 129 -0.75 3.17 7.41
C SER A 129 -2.14 2.55 7.47
N GLY A 130 -2.76 2.51 8.65
CA GLY A 130 -4.16 2.06 8.78
C GLY A 130 -5.13 2.94 7.99
N ARG A 131 -4.90 4.25 7.98
CA ARG A 131 -5.69 5.19 7.17
C ARG A 131 -5.51 4.95 5.66
N LEU A 132 -4.29 4.64 5.21
CA LEU A 132 -4.02 4.27 3.82
C LEU A 132 -4.71 2.96 3.42
N VAL A 133 -4.65 1.93 4.28
CA VAL A 133 -5.40 0.69 4.10
C VAL A 133 -6.89 0.99 3.94
N ARG A 134 -7.46 1.81 4.83
CA ARG A 134 -8.88 2.20 4.75
C ARG A 134 -9.21 2.91 3.43
N LEU A 135 -8.36 3.81 2.97
CA LEU A 135 -8.52 4.52 1.70
C LEU A 135 -8.51 3.56 0.51
N LEU A 136 -7.57 2.62 0.48
CA LEU A 136 -7.50 1.57 -0.54
C LEU A 136 -8.73 0.67 -0.51
N THR A 137 -9.21 0.28 0.68
CA THR A 137 -10.46 -0.49 0.82
C THR A 137 -11.68 0.28 0.31
N MET A 138 -11.77 1.59 0.54
CA MET A 138 -12.84 2.42 -0.02
C MET A 138 -12.76 2.51 -1.54
N TYR A 139 -11.56 2.63 -2.11
CA TYR A 139 -11.35 2.58 -3.55
C TYR A 139 -11.77 1.22 -4.13
N ASP A 140 -11.44 0.13 -3.44
CA ASP A 140 -11.76 -1.22 -3.90
C ASP A 140 -13.28 -1.48 -3.89
N GLN A 141 -13.99 -0.91 -2.91
CA GLN A 141 -15.45 -0.89 -2.89
C GLN A 141 -16.04 -0.06 -4.05
N LEU A 142 -15.41 1.08 -4.39
CA LEU A 142 -15.80 1.88 -5.56
C LEU A 142 -15.60 1.08 -6.86
N PHE A 143 -14.49 0.37 -6.98
CA PHE A 143 -14.22 -0.52 -8.11
C PHE A 143 -15.31 -1.57 -8.28
N LEU A 144 -15.70 -2.25 -7.19
CA LEU A 144 -16.79 -3.23 -7.24
C LEU A 144 -18.11 -2.58 -7.64
N LYS A 145 -18.51 -1.47 -7.00
CA LYS A 145 -19.78 -0.80 -7.27
C LYS A 145 -19.90 -0.33 -8.71
N THR A 146 -18.82 0.22 -9.26
CA THR A 146 -18.79 0.63 -10.66
C THR A 146 -18.75 -0.55 -11.62
N MET A 147 -18.15 -1.69 -11.23
CA MET A 147 -18.24 -2.94 -11.99
C MET A 147 -19.67 -3.48 -12.03
N GLU A 148 -20.37 -3.52 -10.89
CA GLU A 148 -21.78 -3.95 -10.82
C GLU A 148 -22.66 -3.09 -11.75
N ALA A 149 -22.49 -1.77 -11.71
CA ALA A 149 -23.23 -0.83 -12.57
C ALA A 149 -22.89 -1.00 -14.06
N LEU A 150 -21.64 -1.32 -14.39
CA LEU A 150 -21.22 -1.64 -15.77
C LEU A 150 -21.88 -2.92 -16.28
N MET A 151 -21.90 -3.98 -15.47
CA MET A 151 -22.52 -5.26 -15.83
C MET A 151 -24.02 -5.13 -16.07
N LEU A 152 -24.70 -4.27 -15.30
CA LEU A 152 -26.12 -3.94 -15.48
C LEU A 152 -26.38 -2.87 -16.56
N ARG A 153 -25.34 -2.40 -17.25
CA ARG A 153 -25.40 -1.39 -18.31
C ARG A 153 -26.00 -0.05 -17.86
N THR A 154 -26.00 0.24 -16.56
CA THR A 154 -26.41 1.53 -16.02
C THR A 154 -25.27 2.54 -15.97
N MET A 155 -24.04 2.09 -16.25
CA MET A 155 -22.84 2.89 -16.35
C MET A 155 -22.04 2.45 -17.58
N THR A 156 -21.46 3.40 -18.32
CA THR A 156 -20.58 3.09 -19.45
C THR A 156 -19.16 2.80 -18.98
N ALA A 157 -18.40 2.04 -19.77
CA ALA A 157 -16.99 1.75 -19.46
C ALA A 157 -16.15 3.03 -19.34
N GLN A 158 -16.41 4.04 -20.18
CA GLN A 158 -15.70 5.31 -20.14
C GLN A 158 -15.94 6.08 -18.84
N VAL A 159 -17.20 6.15 -18.39
CA VAL A 159 -17.56 6.84 -17.14
C VAL A 159 -16.93 6.12 -15.93
N ARG A 160 -16.96 4.78 -15.95
CA ARG A 160 -16.27 3.98 -14.93
C ARG A 160 -14.78 4.26 -14.90
N GLN A 161 -14.11 4.21 -16.05
CA GLN A 161 -12.67 4.40 -16.16
C GLN A 161 -12.25 5.78 -15.64
N SER A 162 -12.93 6.83 -16.09
CA SER A 162 -12.66 8.20 -15.64
C SER A 162 -12.84 8.38 -14.12
N ALA A 163 -13.86 7.75 -13.53
CA ALA A 163 -14.07 7.81 -12.08
C ALA A 163 -12.98 7.08 -11.29
N LEU A 164 -12.51 5.93 -11.79
CA LEU A 164 -11.43 5.16 -11.15
C LEU A 164 -10.09 5.89 -11.30
N GLU A 165 -9.72 6.36 -12.49
CA GLU A 165 -8.49 7.12 -12.73
C GLU A 165 -8.41 8.38 -11.86
N ALA A 166 -9.52 9.10 -11.69
CA ALA A 166 -9.56 10.26 -10.81
C ALA A 166 -9.33 9.90 -9.33
N ALA A 167 -9.82 8.74 -8.89
CA ALA A 167 -9.57 8.24 -7.53
C ALA A 167 -8.12 7.75 -7.37
N GLU A 168 -7.58 7.03 -8.36
CA GLU A 168 -6.19 6.56 -8.38
C GLU A 168 -5.20 7.71 -8.34
N ALA A 169 -5.44 8.77 -9.11
CA ALA A 169 -4.58 9.96 -9.12
C ALA A 169 -4.47 10.59 -7.72
N ARG A 170 -5.56 10.62 -6.94
CA ARG A 170 -5.55 11.11 -5.56
C ARG A 170 -4.78 10.19 -4.61
N ILE A 171 -4.96 8.87 -4.76
CA ILE A 171 -4.25 7.90 -3.93
C ILE A 171 -2.75 7.92 -4.22
N ASN A 172 -2.35 8.01 -5.50
CA ASN A 172 -0.95 8.08 -5.94
C ASN A 172 -0.24 9.38 -5.53
N GLN A 173 -0.98 10.44 -5.21
CA GLN A 173 -0.40 11.67 -4.68
C GLN A 173 0.23 11.45 -3.28
N ILE A 174 -0.29 10.51 -2.49
CA ILE A 174 0.22 10.20 -1.15
C ILE A 174 1.66 9.66 -1.18
N PRO A 175 1.99 8.57 -1.92
CA PRO A 175 3.38 8.11 -2.02
C PRO A 175 4.26 9.14 -2.72
N PHE A 176 3.74 9.94 -3.66
CA PHE A 176 4.48 11.05 -4.27
C PHE A 176 4.93 12.07 -3.22
N LEU A 177 4.04 12.52 -2.32
CA LEU A 177 4.39 13.40 -1.20
C LEU A 177 5.35 12.74 -0.20
N CYS A 178 5.42 11.41 -0.18
CA CYS A 178 6.39 10.68 0.65
C CYS A 178 7.81 10.70 0.07
N MET A 179 8.00 10.99 -1.22
CA MET A 179 9.31 10.97 -1.88
C MET A 179 10.24 12.11 -1.43
N PRO A 180 9.83 13.40 -1.43
CA PRO A 180 10.69 14.50 -1.01
C PRO A 180 11.05 14.42 0.47
N ASP A 181 12.20 14.97 0.86
CA ASP A 181 12.61 15.06 2.25
C ASP A 181 11.82 16.13 3.02
N ASN A 182 11.89 16.09 4.35
CA ASN A 182 11.04 16.93 5.22
C ASN A 182 11.31 18.44 5.07
N ASP A 183 12.55 18.81 4.74
CA ASP A 183 13.04 20.17 4.50
C ASP A 183 12.52 20.79 3.20
N ARG A 184 12.00 19.96 2.29
CA ARG A 184 11.35 20.42 1.05
C ARG A 184 9.92 20.91 1.24
N PHE A 185 9.40 20.91 2.46
CA PHE A 185 8.05 21.37 2.75
C PHE A 185 8.10 22.62 3.61
N ALA A 186 7.38 23.64 3.16
CA ALA A 186 7.13 24.82 3.96
C ALA A 186 6.29 24.46 5.21
N PRO A 187 6.31 25.25 6.29
CA PRO A 187 5.56 24.96 7.52
C PRO A 187 4.06 24.74 7.31
N GLU A 188 3.48 25.37 6.30
CA GLU A 188 2.09 25.24 5.88
C GLU A 188 1.77 23.94 5.11
N GLY A 189 2.77 23.12 4.80
CA GLY A 189 2.63 21.86 4.06
C GLY A 189 2.60 22.01 2.54
N VAL A 190 3.22 23.06 2.02
CA VAL A 190 3.41 23.26 0.58
C VAL A 190 4.80 22.76 0.18
N LEU A 191 4.87 21.98 -0.91
CA LEU A 191 6.14 21.53 -1.47
C LEU A 191 6.88 22.72 -2.09
N LEU A 192 8.10 22.97 -1.62
CA LEU A 192 8.96 24.04 -2.11
C LEU A 192 9.49 23.70 -3.53
N PRO A 193 9.62 24.70 -4.41
CA PRO A 193 10.22 24.49 -5.72
C PRO A 193 11.67 24.03 -5.56
N ASP A 194 12.12 23.13 -6.44
CA ASP A 194 13.51 22.68 -6.44
C ASP A 194 14.46 23.87 -6.59
N SER A 195 15.34 24.06 -5.60
CA SER A 195 16.32 25.15 -5.56
C SER A 195 17.36 25.09 -6.70
N GLY A 196 17.30 24.06 -7.55
CA GLY A 196 18.26 23.74 -8.61
C GLY A 196 17.83 24.09 -10.03
N ARG A 197 16.74 24.85 -10.24
CA ARG A 197 16.40 25.41 -11.56
C ARG A 197 16.46 26.94 -11.54
N SER A 198 17.66 27.46 -11.39
CA SER A 198 18.01 28.78 -11.93
C SER A 198 18.32 28.56 -13.42
N HIS A 199 17.44 29.04 -14.29
CA HIS A 199 17.78 29.25 -15.70
C HIS A 199 18.40 30.63 -15.87
#